data_AF-A0A7S0B4C6-F1
#
_entry.id   AF-A0A7S0B4C6-F1
#
_cell.length_a   1.000
_cell.length_b   1.000
_cell.length_c   1.000
_cell.angle_alpha   90.00
_cell.angle_beta   90.00
_cell.angle_gamma   90.00
#
_symmetry.space_group_name_H-M   'P 1'
#
loop_
_entity.id
_entity.type
_entity.pdbx_description
1 polymer ?
#
loop_
_entity_poly.entity_id
_entity_poly.type
_entity_poly.pdbx_seq_one_letter_code
_entity_poly.pdbx_strand_id
1 'polypeptide(L)'
;LTKMEDWLYDVEDPTKVMYIEKLDELKKTGDPVVWRYKESQIRSEWISALSGTISNYKLAAENPGDKYGHISPDKLAKITKECESISKWLEDLQAKQATLPKHEKPVLLCADMEKKNQE
;
A
#
# COMPACT_ATOMS: atom_id res chain seq x y z
N LEU A 1 -26.28 11.51 -2.38
CA LEU A 1 -26.83 11.19 -3.72
C LEU A 1 -28.13 11.93 -3.95
N THR A 2 -29.12 11.83 -3.05
CA THR A 2 -30.40 12.58 -3.12
C THR A 2 -30.23 14.07 -3.43
N LYS A 3 -29.37 14.81 -2.71
CA LYS A 3 -29.12 16.24 -3.01
C LYS A 3 -28.59 16.54 -4.42
N MET A 4 -27.87 15.60 -5.04
CA MET A 4 -27.39 15.78 -6.42
C MET A 4 -28.53 15.51 -7.41
N GLU A 5 -29.36 14.51 -7.11
CA GLU A 5 -30.55 14.19 -7.88
C GLU A 5 -31.54 15.36 -7.83
N ASP A 6 -31.80 15.91 -6.64
CA ASP A 6 -32.63 17.11 -6.45
C ASP A 6 -32.08 18.29 -7.25
N TRP A 7 -30.75 18.54 -7.20
CA TRP A 7 -30.11 19.59 -7.98
C TRP A 7 -30.33 19.46 -9.49
N LEU A 8 -30.37 18.22 -10.01
CA LEU A 8 -30.62 17.97 -11.43
C LEU A 8 -32.04 18.35 -11.85
N TYR A 9 -33.00 18.25 -10.93
CA TYR A 9 -34.38 18.66 -11.17
C TYR A 9 -34.62 20.15 -10.90
N ASP A 10 -33.84 20.78 -10.01
CA ASP A 10 -33.98 22.19 -9.63
C ASP A 10 -33.35 23.18 -10.63
N VAL A 11 -32.36 22.75 -11.42
CA VAL A 11 -31.68 23.62 -12.40
C VAL A 11 -32.25 23.40 -13.79
N GLU A 12 -32.94 24.42 -14.31
CA GLU A 12 -33.33 24.51 -15.72
C GLU A 12 -32.11 24.96 -16.56
N ASP A 13 -31.75 24.20 -17.59
CA ASP A 13 -30.58 24.42 -18.48
C ASP A 13 -29.18 24.50 -17.81
N PRO A 14 -28.75 23.46 -17.06
CA PRO A 14 -27.41 23.42 -16.47
C PRO A 14 -26.31 23.41 -17.55
N THR A 15 -25.29 24.25 -17.35
CA THR A 15 -24.13 24.29 -18.24
C THR A 15 -23.19 23.10 -18.01
N LYS A 16 -22.35 22.79 -19.00
CA LYS A 16 -21.29 21.77 -18.87
C LYS A 16 -20.39 22.00 -17.65
N VAL A 17 -20.07 23.26 -17.34
CA VAL A 17 -19.21 23.60 -16.20
C VAL A 17 -19.87 23.21 -14.89
N MET A 18 -21.17 23.49 -14.73
CA MET A 18 -21.91 23.13 -13.52
C MET A 18 -21.94 21.61 -13.30
N TYR A 19 -22.06 20.82 -14.37
CA TYR A 19 -21.94 19.35 -14.27
C TYR A 19 -20.56 18.89 -13.80
N ILE A 20 -19.49 19.52 -14.30
CA ILE A 20 -18.12 19.22 -13.90
C ILE A 20 -17.93 19.52 -12.41
N GLU A 21 -18.37 20.70 -11.96
CA GLU A 21 -18.28 21.11 -10.56
C GLU A 21 -19.01 20.14 -9.63
N LYS A 22 -20.24 19.74 -10.00
CA LYS A 22 -21.02 18.76 -9.22
C LYS A 22 -20.39 17.38 -9.20
N LEU A 23 -19.83 16.93 -10.32
CA LEU A 23 -19.09 15.68 -10.38
C LEU A 23 -17.85 15.71 -9.48
N ASP A 24 -17.11 16.81 -9.50
CA ASP A 24 -15.91 16.99 -8.67
C ASP A 24 -16.26 17.07 -7.17
N GLU A 25 -17.40 17.68 -6.81
CA GLU A 25 -17.94 17.63 -5.45
C GLU A 25 -18.20 16.18 -4.98
N LEU A 26 -18.82 15.34 -5.81
CA LEU A 26 -19.09 13.94 -5.48
C LEU A 26 -17.80 13.13 -5.35
N LYS A 27 -16.86 13.32 -6.28
CA LYS A 27 -15.57 12.62 -6.30
C LYS A 27 -14.74 12.84 -5.04
N LYS A 28 -14.82 14.01 -4.39
CA LYS A 28 -14.16 14.26 -3.09
C LYS A 28 -14.50 13.20 -2.03
N THR A 29 -15.69 12.60 -2.12
CA THR A 29 -16.12 11.53 -1.21
C THR A 29 -16.00 10.13 -1.81
N GLY A 30 -16.26 9.99 -3.11
CA GLY A 30 -16.21 8.70 -3.82
C GLY A 30 -14.79 8.19 -4.07
N ASP A 31 -13.89 9.05 -4.51
CA ASP A 31 -12.52 8.67 -4.89
C ASP A 31 -11.74 8.07 -3.71
N PRO A 32 -11.81 8.60 -2.47
CA PRO A 32 -11.19 7.94 -1.32
C PRO A 32 -11.70 6.52 -1.05
N VAL A 33 -12.99 6.26 -1.30
CA VAL A 33 -13.58 4.92 -1.13
C VAL A 33 -13.07 3.97 -2.21
N VAL A 34 -13.09 4.40 -3.47
CA VAL A 34 -12.56 3.64 -4.61
C VAL A 34 -11.08 3.33 -4.41
N TRP A 35 -10.31 4.32 -3.96
CA TRP A 35 -8.89 4.15 -3.66
C TRP A 35 -8.68 3.14 -2.53
N ARG A 36 -9.39 3.26 -1.39
CA ARG A 36 -9.28 2.28 -0.28
C ARG A 36 -9.63 0.86 -0.73
N TYR A 37 -10.66 0.72 -1.56
CA TYR A 37 -11.04 -0.57 -2.11
C TYR A 37 -9.92 -1.16 -2.96
N LYS A 38 -9.40 -0.42 -3.94
CA LYS A 38 -8.29 -0.85 -4.79
C LYS A 38 -7.06 -1.23 -3.95
N GLU A 39 -6.68 -0.35 -3.02
CA GLU A 39 -5.58 -0.58 -2.08
C GLU A 39 -5.75 -1.88 -1.30
N SER A 40 -6.97 -2.19 -0.86
CA SER A 40 -7.25 -3.43 -0.13
C SER A 40 -7.10 -4.70 -0.96
N GLN A 41 -7.39 -4.63 -2.27
CA GLN A 41 -7.31 -5.79 -3.17
C GLN A 41 -5.87 -6.23 -3.42
N ILE A 42 -4.95 -5.26 -3.57
CA ILE A 42 -3.55 -5.54 -3.90
C ILE A 42 -2.65 -5.69 -2.67
N ARG A 43 -3.13 -5.38 -1.46
CA ARG A 43 -2.29 -5.39 -0.24
C ARG A 43 -1.73 -6.77 0.09
N SER A 44 -2.53 -7.82 -0.02
CA SER A 44 -2.09 -9.19 0.27
C SER A 44 -0.98 -9.65 -0.68
N GLU A 45 -1.05 -9.23 -1.94
CA GLU A 45 -0.03 -9.54 -2.95
C GLU A 45 1.30 -8.86 -2.59
N TRP A 46 1.26 -7.58 -2.22
CA TRP A 46 2.45 -6.84 -1.79
C TRP A 46 3.06 -7.35 -0.49
N ILE A 47 2.24 -7.79 0.48
CA ILE A 47 2.72 -8.44 1.70
C ILE A 47 3.51 -9.70 1.34
N SER A 48 2.96 -10.52 0.44
CA SER A 48 3.60 -11.76 -0.02
C SER A 48 4.91 -11.48 -0.78
N ALA A 49 4.88 -10.51 -1.69
CA ALA A 49 6.05 -10.10 -2.48
C ALA A 49 7.20 -9.64 -1.57
N LEU A 50 6.93 -8.72 -0.64
CA LEU A 50 7.95 -8.21 0.28
C LEU A 50 8.47 -9.31 1.21
N SER A 51 7.59 -10.16 1.74
CA SER A 51 8.00 -11.30 2.58
C SER A 51 8.88 -12.29 1.82
N GLY A 52 8.57 -12.55 0.54
CA GLY A 52 9.38 -13.39 -0.34
C GLY A 52 10.76 -12.79 -0.60
N THR A 53 10.84 -11.49 -0.88
CA THR A 53 12.10 -10.77 -1.05
C THR A 53 12.98 -10.85 0.20
N ILE A 54 12.40 -10.57 1.38
CA ILE A 54 13.12 -10.68 2.66
C ILE A 54 13.66 -12.09 2.86
N SER A 55 12.83 -13.12 2.64
CA SER A 55 13.24 -14.52 2.78
C SER A 55 14.42 -14.87 1.87
N ASN A 56 14.37 -14.42 0.60
CA ASN A 56 15.44 -14.65 -0.36
C ASN A 56 16.76 -13.99 0.08
N TYR A 57 16.73 -12.73 0.52
CA TYR A 57 17.93 -12.04 0.99
C TYR A 57 18.49 -12.65 2.26
N LYS A 58 17.63 -13.02 3.21
CA LYS A 58 18.04 -13.67 4.45
C LYS A 58 18.71 -15.02 4.19
N LEU A 59 18.11 -15.86 3.33
CA LEU A 59 18.69 -17.14 2.93
C LEU A 59 20.04 -16.96 2.22
N ALA A 60 20.16 -15.97 1.34
CA ALA A 60 21.42 -15.67 0.66
C ALA A 60 22.51 -15.15 1.61
N ALA A 61 22.13 -14.44 2.68
CA ALA A 61 23.07 -13.97 3.69
C ALA A 61 23.53 -15.09 4.64
N GLU A 62 22.62 -15.98 5.03
CA GLU A 62 22.89 -17.12 5.91
C GLU A 62 23.65 -18.25 5.19
N ASN A 63 23.33 -18.48 3.92
CA ASN A 63 23.92 -19.54 3.09
C ASN A 63 24.49 -18.95 1.79
N PRO A 64 25.58 -18.16 1.86
CA PRO A 64 26.10 -17.41 0.71
C PRO A 64 26.62 -18.28 -0.44
N GLY A 65 27.02 -19.52 -0.15
CA GLY A 65 27.58 -20.47 -1.12
C GLY A 65 28.74 -19.88 -1.92
N ASP A 66 29.02 -20.44 -3.09
CA ASP A 66 30.10 -19.93 -3.96
C ASP A 66 29.76 -18.57 -4.57
N LYS A 67 28.46 -18.30 -4.78
CA LYS A 67 27.98 -17.08 -5.43
C LYS A 67 28.23 -15.82 -4.61
N TYR A 68 28.07 -15.90 -3.29
CA TYR A 68 28.21 -14.75 -2.38
C TYR A 68 29.27 -14.98 -1.29
N GLY A 69 29.97 -16.11 -1.27
CA GLY A 69 30.98 -16.43 -0.25
C GLY A 69 32.19 -15.50 -0.22
N HIS A 70 32.39 -14.70 -1.28
CA HIS A 70 33.39 -13.64 -1.32
C HIS A 70 32.97 -12.36 -0.57
N ILE A 71 31.71 -12.24 -0.15
CA ILE A 71 31.21 -11.10 0.61
C ILE A 71 31.67 -11.24 2.07
N SER A 72 32.20 -10.16 2.62
CA SER A 72 32.67 -10.11 4.02
C SER A 72 31.54 -10.42 5.01
N PRO A 73 31.81 -11.13 6.12
CA PRO A 73 30.82 -11.42 7.16
C PRO A 73 30.06 -10.18 7.67
N ASP A 74 30.74 -9.03 7.81
CA ASP A 74 30.10 -7.78 8.26
C ASP A 74 29.00 -7.28 7.32
N LYS A 75 29.18 -7.47 6.01
CA LYS A 75 28.18 -7.10 5.00
C LYS A 75 26.99 -8.07 5.02
N LEU A 76 27.24 -9.37 5.17
CA LEU A 76 26.18 -10.37 5.31
C LEU A 76 25.36 -10.14 6.59
N ALA A 77 26.03 -9.86 7.71
CA ALA A 77 25.37 -9.50 8.97
C ALA A 77 24.50 -8.24 8.84
N LYS A 78 24.97 -7.23 8.07
CA LYS A 78 24.17 -6.04 7.77
C LYS A 78 22.89 -6.40 6.99
N ILE A 79 23.00 -7.26 5.96
CA ILE A 79 21.83 -7.72 5.19
C ILE A 79 20.82 -8.43 6.11
N THR A 80 21.28 -9.35 6.95
CA THR A 80 20.40 -10.05 7.91
C THR A 80 19.69 -9.08 8.85
N LYS A 81 20.41 -8.09 9.38
CA LYS A 81 19.84 -7.07 10.27
C LYS A 81 18.78 -6.21 9.59
N GLU A 82 19.01 -5.80 8.34
CA GLU A 82 18.01 -5.05 7.59
C GLU A 82 16.77 -5.91 7.26
N CYS A 83 16.98 -7.18 6.90
CA CYS A 83 15.87 -8.14 6.72
C CYS A 83 15.00 -8.24 7.98
N GLU A 84 15.61 -8.37 9.17
CA GLU A 84 14.90 -8.42 10.45
C GLU A 84 14.13 -7.11 10.74
N SER A 85 14.75 -5.96 10.45
CA SER A 85 14.13 -4.64 10.62
C SER A 85 12.88 -4.49 9.74
N ILE A 86 12.97 -4.87 8.46
CA ILE A 86 11.86 -4.79 7.52
C ILE A 86 10.78 -5.82 7.87
N SER A 87 11.15 -7.04 8.25
CA SER A 87 10.19 -8.06 8.75
C SER A 87 9.37 -7.53 9.91
N LYS A 88 10.03 -6.96 10.92
CA LYS A 88 9.35 -6.41 12.09
C LYS A 88 8.43 -5.25 11.73
N TRP A 89 8.89 -4.35 10.86
CA TRP A 89 8.07 -3.25 10.34
C TRP A 89 6.80 -3.77 9.66
N LEU A 90 6.92 -4.82 8.83
CA LEU A 90 5.81 -5.42 8.11
C LEU A 90 4.82 -6.10 9.06
N GLU A 91 5.31 -6.85 10.05
CA GLU A 91 4.49 -7.49 11.09
C GLU A 91 3.73 -6.46 11.95
N ASP A 92 4.43 -5.43 12.43
CA ASP A 92 3.84 -4.36 13.25
C ASP A 92 2.72 -3.63 12.49
N LEU A 93 2.94 -3.31 11.22
CA LEU A 93 1.92 -2.63 10.40
C LEU A 93 0.78 -3.55 9.99
N GLN A 94 1.02 -4.84 9.75
CA GLN A 94 -0.06 -5.80 9.53
C GLN A 94 -0.98 -5.92 10.74
N ALA A 95 -0.40 -6.02 11.94
CA ALA A 95 -1.15 -6.07 13.18
C ALA A 95 -2.00 -4.81 13.38
N LYS A 96 -1.42 -3.62 13.16
CA LYS A 96 -2.17 -2.35 13.19
C LYS A 96 -3.23 -2.26 12.12
N GLN A 97 -2.96 -2.77 10.91
CA GLN A 97 -3.92 -2.74 9.81
C GLN A 97 -5.13 -3.65 10.09
N ALA A 98 -4.93 -4.77 10.80
CA ALA A 98 -5.97 -5.73 11.14
C ALA A 98 -6.98 -5.18 12.16
N THR A 99 -6.58 -4.20 12.99
CA THR A 99 -7.48 -3.58 13.98
C THR A 99 -8.32 -2.43 13.40
N LEU A 100 -7.99 -1.93 12.20
CA LEU A 100 -8.66 -0.78 11.61
C LEU A 100 -9.94 -1.17 10.85
N PRO A 101 -11.03 -0.39 11.01
CA PRO A 101 -12.22 -0.54 10.17
C PRO A 101 -11.92 -0.28 8.69
N LYS A 102 -12.66 -0.97 7.80
CA LYS A 102 -12.47 -0.87 6.34
C LYS A 102 -12.69 0.53 5.76
N HIS A 103 -13.43 1.39 6.46
CA HIS A 103 -13.70 2.76 6.01
C HIS A 103 -12.59 3.76 6.39
N GLU A 104 -11.70 3.39 7.31
CA GLU A 104 -10.57 4.22 7.70
C GLU A 104 -9.42 4.12 6.71
N LYS A 105 -8.54 5.11 6.73
CA LYS A 105 -7.35 5.10 5.87
C LYS A 105 -6.43 3.96 6.32
N PRO A 106 -6.00 3.07 5.42
CA PRO A 106 -5.06 2.02 5.77
C PRO A 106 -3.72 2.60 6.21
N VAL A 107 -3.08 1.91 7.16
CA VAL A 107 -1.75 2.24 7.69
C VAL A 107 -0.63 1.46 7.01
N LEU A 108 -0.96 0.33 6.39
CA LEU A 108 -0.04 -0.45 5.57
C LEU A 108 -0.39 -0.22 4.09
N LEU A 109 0.37 0.68 3.46
CA LEU A 109 0.19 1.06 2.07
C LEU A 109 1.04 0.20 1.13
N CYS A 110 0.51 -0.09 -0.05
CA CYS A 110 1.20 -0.80 -1.12
C CYS A 110 2.42 -0.03 -1.61
N ALA A 111 2.32 1.28 -1.75
CA ALA A 111 3.44 2.12 -2.14
C ALA A 111 4.62 2.08 -1.13
N ASP A 112 4.32 1.96 0.17
CA ASP A 112 5.36 1.86 1.20
C ASP A 112 6.06 0.49 1.13
N MET A 113 5.28 -0.58 0.91
CA MET A 113 5.83 -1.93 0.71
C MET A 113 6.66 -2.02 -0.58
N GLU A 114 6.20 -1.42 -1.67
CA GLU A 114 6.95 -1.34 -2.93
C GLU A 114 8.29 -0.63 -2.74
N LYS A 115 8.29 0.52 -2.05
CA LYS A 115 9.52 1.24 -1.74
C LYS A 115 10.47 0.40 -0.89
N LYS A 116 9.97 -0.26 0.16
CA LYS A 116 10.73 -1.18 1.02
C LYS A 116 11.28 -2.39 0.25
N ASN A 117 10.59 -2.83 -0.79
CA ASN A 117 11.02 -3.96 -1.63
C ASN A 117 12.16 -3.59 -2.60
N GLN A 118 12.41 -2.30 -2.82
CA GLN A 118 13.49 -1.79 -3.68
C GLN A 118 14.72 -1.32 -2.89
N GLU A 119 14.64 -1.27 -1.56
CA GLU A 119 15.75 -0.98 -0.63
C GLU A 119 16.64 -2.21 -0.43
#